data_AF-A0A1I2CS17-F1
#
_entry.id   AF-A0A1I2CS17-F1
#
_cell.length_a   1.000
_cell.length_b   1.000
_cell.length_c   1.000
_cell.angle_alpha   90.00
_cell.angle_beta   90.00
_cell.angle_gamma   90.00
#
_symmetry.space_group_name_H-M   'P 1'
#
loop_
_entity.id
_entity.type
_entity.pdbx_description
1 polymer ?
#
loop_
_entity_poly.entity_id
_entity_poly.type
_entity_poly.pdbx_seq_one_letter_code
_entity_poly.pdbx_strand_id
1 'polypeptide(L)'
;MSSFSQIVNSLLYIISGFFFGIFASRHSIFSVMNIRRTLAEKDFSPASLFRLAFSILFIVLAFLVFPSWMASRTTIGAIAYYAVLLFYFSKGWKNSPK
;
A
#
# COMPACT_ATOMS: atom_id res chain seq x y z
N MET A 1 31.37 10.86 -9.54
CA MET A 1 30.28 11.53 -10.28
C MET A 1 29.19 10.51 -10.53
N SER A 2 27.96 10.75 -10.06
CA SER A 2 26.83 9.90 -10.41
C SER A 2 26.61 9.98 -11.92
N SER A 3 26.57 8.84 -12.61
CA SER A 3 26.29 8.83 -14.05
C SER A 3 24.86 9.33 -14.30
N PHE A 4 24.62 9.99 -15.43
CA PHE A 4 23.28 10.45 -15.83
C PHE A 4 22.22 9.34 -15.69
N SER A 5 22.58 8.11 -16.07
CA SER A 5 21.73 6.92 -15.92
C SER A 5 21.32 6.65 -14.47
N GLN A 6 22.21 6.82 -13.50
CA GLN A 6 21.89 6.65 -12.07
C GLN A 6 20.92 7.72 -11.57
N ILE A 7 21.05 8.96 -12.04
CA ILE A 7 20.15 10.06 -11.70
C ILE A 7 18.75 9.78 -12.26
N VAL A 8 18.65 9.42 -13.54
CA VAL A 8 17.38 9.09 -14.19
C VAL A 8 16.72 7.90 -13.51
N ASN A 9 17.47 6.83 -13.23
CA ASN A 9 16.95 5.66 -12.53
C ASN A 9 16.41 6.03 -11.14
N SER A 10 17.13 6.86 -10.38
CA SER A 10 16.69 7.31 -9.06
C SER A 10 15.38 8.11 -9.14
N LEU A 11 15.27 9.02 -10.11
CA LEU A 11 14.04 9.77 -10.35
C LEU A 11 12.86 8.86 -10.73
N LEU A 12 13.07 7.89 -11.61
CA LEU A 12 12.04 6.94 -12.01
C LEU A 12 11.51 6.15 -10.82
N TYR A 13 12.39 5.71 -9.92
CA TYR A 13 11.95 5.03 -8.71
C TYR A 13 11.24 5.96 -7.72
N ILE A 14 11.60 7.23 -7.59
CA ILE A 14 10.86 8.19 -6.76
C ILE A 14 9.44 8.37 -7.30
N ILE A 15 9.32 8.58 -8.62
CA ILE A 15 8.03 8.73 -9.30
C ILE A 15 7.19 7.45 -9.14
N SER A 16 7.82 6.29 -9.34
CA SER A 16 7.21 4.99 -9.13
C SER A 16 6.70 4.82 -7.69
N GLY A 17 7.51 5.15 -6.69
CA GLY A 17 7.14 5.08 -5.28
C GLY A 17 5.93 5.96 -4.98
N PHE A 18 5.92 7.18 -5.52
CA PHE A 18 4.77 8.09 -5.38
C PHE A 18 3.48 7.47 -5.93
N PHE A 19 3.46 7.01 -7.19
CA PHE A 19 2.25 6.45 -7.81
C PHE A 19 1.80 5.15 -7.13
N PHE A 20 2.73 4.24 -6.83
CA PHE A 20 2.40 3.01 -6.12
C PHE A 20 1.91 3.30 -4.70
N GLY A 21 2.44 4.31 -4.03
CA GLY A 21 1.98 4.72 -2.70
C GLY A 21 0.53 5.19 -2.70
N ILE A 22 0.12 5.98 -3.71
CA ILE A 22 -1.29 6.39 -3.89
C ILE A 22 -2.18 5.17 -4.12
N PHE A 23 -1.78 4.30 -5.05
CA PHE A 23 -2.52 3.09 -5.39
C PHE A 23 -2.71 2.19 -4.17
N ALA A 24 -1.61 1.84 -3.50
CA ALA A 24 -1.61 0.99 -2.33
C ALA A 24 -2.45 1.57 -1.20
N SER A 25 -2.40 2.89 -1.00
CA SER A 25 -3.20 3.59 0.01
C SER A 25 -4.70 3.38 -0.21
N ARG A 26 -5.19 3.65 -1.42
CA ARG A 26 -6.62 3.55 -1.74
C ARG A 26 -7.14 2.12 -1.58
N HIS A 27 -6.43 1.14 -2.12
CA HIS A 27 -6.83 -0.26 -2.02
C HIS A 27 -6.70 -0.81 -0.61
N SER A 28 -5.77 -0.30 0.20
CA SER A 28 -5.64 -0.69 1.60
C SER A 28 -6.84 -0.23 2.42
N ILE A 29 -7.39 0.97 2.15
CA ILE A 29 -8.64 1.42 2.80
C ILE A 29 -9.80 0.48 2.49
N PHE A 30 -10.00 0.14 1.22
CA PHE A 30 -11.04 -0.83 0.83
C PHE A 30 -10.82 -2.21 1.49
N SER A 31 -9.58 -2.66 1.58
CA SER A 31 -9.23 -3.92 2.24
C SER A 31 -9.57 -3.90 3.73
N VAL A 32 -9.26 -2.81 4.44
CA VAL A 32 -9.61 -2.69 5.86
C VAL A 32 -11.12 -2.53 6.05
N MET A 33 -11.81 -1.81 5.17
CA MET A 33 -13.28 -1.73 5.20
C MET A 33 -13.92 -3.11 5.01
N ASN A 34 -13.43 -3.92 4.07
CA ASN A 34 -13.90 -5.28 3.87
C ASN A 34 -13.66 -6.14 5.11
N ILE A 35 -12.46 -6.09 5.70
CA ILE A 35 -12.15 -6.80 6.95
C ILE A 35 -13.11 -6.42 8.07
N ARG A 36 -13.33 -5.11 8.27
CA ARG A 36 -14.26 -4.60 9.29
C ARG A 36 -15.68 -5.07 9.06
N ARG A 37 -16.16 -4.98 7.82
CA ARG A 37 -17.51 -5.39 7.45
C ARG A 37 -17.73 -6.89 7.71
N THR A 38 -16.84 -7.75 7.21
CA THR A 38 -16.90 -9.19 7.46
C THR A 38 -16.89 -9.52 8.95
N LEU A 39 -16.09 -8.81 9.75
CA LEU A 39 -16.01 -9.02 11.19
C LEU A 39 -17.26 -8.54 11.94
N ALA A 40 -17.86 -7.42 11.52
CA ALA A 40 -19.07 -6.86 12.09
C ALA A 40 -20.31 -7.70 11.77
N GLU A 41 -20.42 -8.17 10.53
CA GLU A 41 -21.51 -9.04 10.06
C GLU A 41 -21.38 -10.47 10.63
N LYS A 42 -20.21 -10.83 11.21
CA LYS A 42 -19.87 -12.21 11.65
C LYS A 42 -20.08 -13.27 10.56
N ASP A 43 -20.00 -12.83 9.30
CA ASP A 43 -20.24 -13.65 8.13
C ASP A 43 -18.97 -14.43 7.75
N PHE A 44 -18.84 -15.63 8.31
CA PHE A 44 -17.74 -16.56 8.04
C PHE A 44 -18.04 -17.56 6.92
N SER A 45 -18.83 -17.16 5.93
CA SER A 45 -19.01 -17.98 4.72
C SER A 45 -17.67 -18.20 4.00
N PRO A 46 -17.48 -19.30 3.27
CA PRO A 46 -16.22 -19.58 2.58
C PRO A 46 -15.80 -18.44 1.64
N ALA A 47 -16.75 -17.85 0.92
CA ALA A 47 -16.52 -16.72 0.02
C ALA A 47 -16.12 -15.42 0.75
N SER A 48 -16.62 -15.21 1.97
CA SER A 48 -16.23 -14.08 2.83
C SER A 48 -14.83 -14.28 3.40
N LEU A 49 -14.50 -15.51 3.82
CA LEU A 49 -13.15 -15.87 4.28
C LEU A 49 -12.09 -15.71 3.20
N PHE A 50 -12.35 -16.11 1.95
CA PHE A 50 -11.43 -15.85 0.84
C PHE A 50 -11.20 -14.35 0.59
N ARG A 51 -12.27 -13.54 0.63
CA ARG A 51 -12.15 -12.08 0.52
C ARG A 51 -11.38 -11.46 1.67
N LEU A 52 -11.60 -11.94 2.89
CA LEU A 52 -10.88 -11.53 4.09
C LEU A 52 -9.39 -11.85 3.96
N ALA A 53 -9.05 -13.09 3.61
CA ALA A 53 -7.68 -13.53 3.41
C ALA A 53 -6.98 -12.71 2.32
N PHE A 54 -7.65 -12.45 1.19
CA PHE A 54 -7.11 -11.60 0.13
C PHE A 54 -6.89 -10.16 0.59
N SER A 55 -7.82 -9.60 1.38
CA SER A 55 -7.71 -8.24 1.93
C SER A 55 -6.52 -8.13 2.89
N ILE A 56 -6.32 -9.12 3.77
CA ILE A 56 -5.17 -9.19 4.68
C ILE A 56 -3.88 -9.34 3.89
N LEU A 57 -3.85 -10.25 2.91
CA LEU A 57 -2.69 -10.47 2.05
C LEU A 57 -2.30 -9.18 1.32
N PHE A 58 -3.28 -8.45 0.77
CA PHE A 58 -3.03 -7.17 0.12
C PHE A 58 -2.37 -6.16 1.06
N ILE A 59 -2.87 -6.03 2.29
CA ILE A 59 -2.27 -5.11 3.29
C ILE A 59 -0.83 -5.51 3.61
N VAL A 60 -0.55 -6.80 3.80
CA VAL A 60 0.81 -7.31 4.04
C VAL A 60 1.72 -6.98 2.86
N LEU A 61 1.25 -7.19 1.63
CA LEU A 61 2.02 -6.89 0.43
C LEU A 61 2.28 -5.38 0.30
N ALA A 62 1.27 -4.55 0.54
CA ALA A 62 1.35 -3.10 0.40
C ALA A 62 2.24 -2.45 1.49
N PHE A 63 2.17 -2.89 2.74
CA PHE A 63 2.88 -2.23 3.84
C PHE A 63 4.25 -2.83 4.14
N LEU A 64 4.49 -4.09 3.80
CA LEU A 64 5.72 -4.80 4.17
C LEU A 64 6.51 -5.28 2.95
N VAL A 65 5.91 -6.11 2.10
CA VAL A 65 6.67 -6.81 1.04
C VAL A 65 7.12 -5.86 -0.06
N PHE A 66 6.20 -5.09 -0.63
CA PHE A 66 6.51 -4.18 -1.73
C PHE A 66 7.53 -3.09 -1.33
N PRO A 67 7.39 -2.42 -0.17
CA PRO A 67 8.37 -1.40 0.22
C PRO A 67 9.73 -1.99 0.57
N SER A 68 9.78 -3.18 1.17
CA SER A 68 11.04 -3.88 1.45
C SER A 68 11.78 -4.23 0.16
N TRP A 69 11.04 -4.74 -0.83
CA TRP A 69 11.60 -4.98 -2.16
C TRP A 69 12.07 -3.69 -2.83
N MET A 70 11.27 -2.61 -2.76
CA MET A 70 11.63 -1.33 -3.34
C MET A 70 12.86 -0.70 -2.66
N ALA A 71 12.98 -0.83 -1.34
CA ALA A 71 14.13 -0.35 -0.57
C ALA A 71 15.44 -1.06 -0.97
N SER A 72 15.36 -2.34 -1.39
CA SER A 72 16.51 -3.06 -1.94
C SER A 72 17.04 -2.49 -3.27
N ARG A 73 16.20 -1.72 -3.99
CA ARG A 73 16.58 -1.04 -5.24
C ARG A 73 16.96 0.41 -5.00
N THR A 74 16.21 1.10 -4.13
CA THR A 74 16.45 2.49 -3.76
C THR A 74 15.68 2.89 -2.50
N THR A 75 16.44 3.34 -1.52
CA THR A 75 15.89 3.85 -0.25
C THR A 75 14.98 5.05 -0.45
N ILE A 76 15.33 5.96 -1.37
CA ILE A 76 14.57 7.21 -1.55
C ILE A 76 13.20 6.92 -2.18
N GLY A 77 13.12 5.98 -3.14
CA GLY A 77 11.85 5.57 -3.72
C GLY A 77 10.93 4.89 -2.71
N ALA A 78 11.49 4.05 -1.83
CA ALA A 78 10.72 3.42 -0.75
C ALA A 78 10.23 4.44 0.29
N ILE A 79 11.03 5.46 0.63
CA ILE A 79 10.59 6.56 1.50
C ILE A 79 9.44 7.33 0.85
N ALA A 80 9.56 7.67 -0.44
CA ALA A 80 8.51 8.35 -1.17
C ALA A 80 7.21 7.53 -1.16
N TYR A 81 7.31 6.22 -1.39
CA TYR A 81 6.19 5.29 -1.29
C TYR A 81 5.53 5.34 0.09
N TYR A 82 6.30 5.19 1.18
CA TYR A 82 5.75 5.17 2.53
C TYR A 82 5.12 6.51 2.94
N ALA A 83 5.77 7.63 2.59
CA ALA A 83 5.25 8.96 2.89
C ALA A 83 3.87 9.17 2.28
N VAL A 84 3.73 8.81 1.00
CA VAL A 84 2.47 8.92 0.26
C VAL A 84 1.44 7.91 0.77
N LEU A 85 1.84 6.65 0.98
CA LEU A 85 0.99 5.60 1.51
C LEU A 85 0.35 6.04 2.82
N LEU A 86 1.17 6.42 3.80
CA LEU A 86 0.71 6.79 5.14
C LEU A 86 -0.13 8.06 5.13
N PHE A 87 0.23 9.07 4.33
CA PHE A 87 -0.52 10.31 4.23
C PHE A 87 -1.94 10.07 3.67
N TYR A 88 -2.04 9.44 2.49
CA TYR A 88 -3.34 9.19 1.88
C TYR A 88 -4.15 8.12 2.62
N PHE A 89 -3.49 7.16 3.26
CA PHE A 89 -4.17 6.15 4.07
C PHE A 89 -4.77 6.80 5.31
N SER A 90 -4.01 7.61 6.04
CA SER A 90 -4.51 8.34 7.22
C SER A 90 -5.67 9.28 6.84
N LYS A 91 -5.56 9.96 5.70
CA LYS A 91 -6.63 10.82 5.18
C LYS A 91 -7.88 10.02 4.78
N GLY A 92 -7.70 8.90 4.09
CA GLY A 92 -8.79 8.01 3.69
C GLY A 92 -9.49 7.36 4.89
N TRP A 93 -8.71 6.98 5.89
CA TRP A 93 -9.20 6.39 7.13
C TRP A 93 -10.10 7.35 7.91
N LYS A 94 -9.68 8.62 8.06
CA LYS A 94 -10.47 9.66 8.73
C LYS A 94 -11.84 9.86 8.06
N ASN A 95 -11.91 9.68 6.75
CA ASN A 95 -13.12 9.88 5.96
C ASN A 95 -13.93 8.60 5.75
N SER A 96 -13.46 7.45 6.26
CA SER A 96 -14.17 6.18 6.11
C SER A 96 -15.37 6.13 7.07
N PRO A 97 -16.55 5.64 6.63
CA PRO A 97 -17.69 5.46 7.52
C PRO A 97 -17.30 4.50 8.66
N LYS A 98 -17.69 4.86 9.89
CA LYS A 98 -17.41 4.09 11.10
C LYS A 98 -18.42 2.98 11.29
#